data_AF-A0A1W1UHI7-F1
#
_entry.id   AF-A0A1W1UHI7-F1
#
_cell.length_a   1.000
_cell.length_b   1.000
_cell.length_c   1.000
_cell.angle_alpha   90.00
_cell.angle_beta   90.00
_cell.angle_gamma   90.00
#
_symmetry.space_group_name_H-M   'P 1'
#
loop_
_entity.id
_entity.type
_entity.pdbx_description
1 polymer ?
#
loop_
_entity_poly.entity_id
_entity_poly.type
_entity_poly.pdbx_seq_one_letter_code
_entity_poly.pdbx_strand_id
1 'polypeptide(L)' 'MNIYHGSYVIVEKPEILAINRLLDFGTGFYTTSSRNQAVRWAG' A
#
# COMPACT_ATOMS: atom_id res chain seq x y z
N MET A 1 1.79 -8.02 15.40
CA MET A 1 2.03 -6.62 14.97
C MET A 1 1.14 -6.35 13.78
N ASN A 2 0.29 -5.33 13.81
CA ASN A 2 -0.59 -4.98 12.70
C ASN A 2 0.01 -3.83 11.89
N ILE A 3 -0.14 -3.89 10.57
CA ILE A 3 0.28 -2.84 9.62
C ILE A 3 -0.89 -2.48 8.71
N TYR A 4 -0.84 -1.28 8.17
CA TYR A 4 -1.93 -0.68 7.39
C TYR A 4 -1.37 -0.11 6.09
N HIS A 5 -2.06 -0.37 4.99
CA HIS A 5 -1.84 0.26 3.70
C HIS A 5 -2.98 1.26 3.45
N GLY A 6 -2.65 2.50 3.11
CA GLY A 6 -3.64 3.49 2.67
C GLY A 6 -3.86 3.36 1.17
N SER A 7 -5.12 3.25 0.75
CA SER A 7 -5.49 3.07 -0.65
C SER A 7 -6.84 3.74 -0.93
N TYR A 8 -6.95 4.42 -2.07
CA TYR A 8 -8.19 4.99 -2.59
C TYR A 8 -9.19 3.93 -3.09
N VAL A 9 -8.72 2.70 -3.29
CA VAL A 9 -9.55 1.57 -3.70
C VAL A 9 -9.45 0.43 -2.69
N ILE A 10 -10.52 -0.36 -2.59
CA ILE A 10 -10.51 -1.58 -1.79
C ILE A 10 -9.63 -2.63 -2.48
N VAL A 11 -8.70 -3.22 -1.74
CA VAL A 11 -7.86 -4.32 -2.20
C VAL A 11 -8.36 -5.60 -1.55
N GLU A 12 -9.26 -6.32 -2.22
CA GLU A 12 -9.85 -7.56 -1.69
C GLU A 12 -8.83 -8.71 -1.59
N LYS A 13 -7.88 -8.77 -2.53
CA LYS A 13 -6.82 -9.78 -2.62
C LYS A 13 -5.48 -9.10 -2.84
N PRO A 14 -4.68 -8.87 -1.80
CA PRO A 14 -3.39 -8.20 -1.94
C PRO A 14 -2.38 -9.11 -2.63
N GLU A 15 -1.80 -8.63 -3.72
CA GLU A 15 -0.78 -9.35 -4.50
C GLU A 15 0.40 -8.42 -4.79
N ILE A 16 1.62 -8.93 -4.67
CA ILE A 16 2.83 -8.20 -5.08
C ILE A 16 3.16 -8.63 -6.51
N LEU A 17 2.90 -7.73 -7.47
CA LEU A 17 3.15 -7.99 -8.88
C LEU A 17 4.63 -7.73 -9.21
N ALA A 18 5.26 -8.68 -9.90
CA ALA A 18 6.60 -8.49 -10.45
C ALA A 18 6.52 -7.57 -11.68
N ILE A 19 6.98 -6.33 -11.52
CA ILE A 19 7.03 -5.33 -12.59
C ILE A 19 8.44 -5.21 -13.16
N ASN A 20 8.56 -5.39 -14.49
CA ASN A 20 9.84 -5.32 -15.21
C ASN A 20 10.34 -3.88 -15.48
N ARG A 21 9.60 -2.87 -15.04
CA ARG A 21 10.01 -1.46 -15.09
C ARG A 21 9.60 -0.78 -13.80
N LEU A 22 10.57 -0.33 -13.03
CA LEU A 22 10.34 0.53 -11.87
C LEU A 22 10.11 1.96 -12.39
N LEU A 23 9.00 2.57 -11.95
CA LEU A 23 8.75 4.00 -12.10
C LEU A 23 9.28 4.70 -10.84
N ASP A 24 8.73 5.86 -10.47
CA ASP A 24 9.14 6.63 -9.28
C ASP A 24 8.91 5.88 -7.94
N PHE A 25 8.15 4.77 -7.98
CA PHE A 25 7.84 3.94 -6.82
C PHE A 25 8.33 2.49 -7.00
N GLY A 26 8.76 1.91 -5.89
CA GLY A 26 9.22 0.53 -5.79
C GLY A 26 8.06 -0.47 -5.83
N THR A 27 8.41 -1.75 -5.88
CA THR A 27 7.43 -2.85 -5.89
C THR A 27 6.89 -3.12 -4.48
N GLY A 28 5.58 -3.35 -4.37
CA GLY A 28 4.91 -3.79 -3.15
C GLY A 28 3.98 -2.74 -2.52
N PHE A 29 3.43 -3.08 -1.36
CA PHE A 29 2.55 -2.18 -0.60
C PHE A 29 3.36 -1.30 0.35
N TYR A 30 3.15 0.00 0.27
CA TYR A 30 3.64 0.94 1.28
C TYR A 30 2.75 0.85 2.51
N THR A 31 3.35 0.53 3.66
CA THR A 31 2.62 0.27 4.90
C THR A 31 3.11 1.12 6.06
N THR A 32 2.28 1.24 7.08
CA THR A 32 2.57 1.93 8.33
C THR A 32 1.96 1.17 9.50
N SER A 33 2.56 1.27 10.69
CA SER A 33 1.95 0.78 11.93
C SER A 33 0.84 1.71 12.46
N SER A 34 0.74 2.93 11.93
CA SER A 34 -0.27 3.91 12.34
C SER A 34 -1.52 3.86 11.46
N ARG A 35 -2.61 3.33 12.00
CA ARG A 35 -3.92 3.31 11.31
C ARG A 35 -4.36 4.71 10.88
N ASN A 36 -4.15 5.71 11.74
CA ASN A 36 -4.53 7.10 11.44
C ASN A 36 -3.74 7.67 10.26
N GLN A 37 -2.46 7.30 10.12
CA GLN A 37 -1.67 7.72 8.96
C GLN A 37 -2.18 7.05 7.68
N ALA A 38 -2.45 5.74 7.71
CA ALA A 38 -2.99 5.03 6.55
C ALA A 38 -4.34 5.61 6.08
N VAL A 39 -5.24 5.97 7.01
CA VAL A 39 -6.53 6.60 6.67
C VAL A 39 -6.33 7.96 6.02
N ARG A 40 -5.39 8.79 6.51
CA ARG A 40 -5.11 10.10 5.88
C ARG A 40 -4.53 9.97 4.47
N TRP A 41 -3.86 8.87 4.15
CA TRP A 41 -3.32 8.59 2.82
C TRP A 41 -4.32 7.91 1.89
N ALA A 42 -5.45 7.42 2.39
CA ALA A 42 -6.40 6.65 1.60
C ALA A 42 -7.17 7.46 0.55
N GLY A 43 -6.92 8.77 0.41
CA GLY A 43 -7.56 9.61 -0.62
C GLY A 43 -9.01 9.95 -0.35
#